data_AF-A0A9P7SY97-F1
#
_entry.id   AF-A0A9P7SY97-F1
#
_cell.length_a   1.000
_cell.length_b   1.000
_cell.length_c   1.000
_cell.angle_alpha   90.00
_cell.angle_beta   90.00
_cell.angle_gamma   90.00
#
_symmetry.space_group_name_H-M   'P 1'
#
loop_
_entity.id
_entity.type
_entity.pdbx_description
1 polymer ?
#
loop_
_entity_poly.entity_id
_entity_poly.type
_entity_poly.pdbx_seq_one_letter_code
_entity_poly.pdbx_strand_id
1 'polypeptide(L)'
;DAIGKSIDAALNVSGLSVMDIDCYDFYSCVLSPETWQLACEHVGLSTTAWDKPITLLGGLTSFGGAGNNYSMHAITAMTRILRSRKHHTGLILANGGMLTYQHAICLSAMPRGDDRHYPQSNPLSASVDEYDPPFVDSAQGPAAIETYTVEFSRDGTPATGLIVGRLLRSGKRFLANHGDEHTLFKLADKRTESVGQFGHVSVGEDQRNLFCFAERNRL
;
A
#
# COMPACT_ATOMS: atom_id res chain seq x y z
N ASP A 1 -5.43 0.90 -8.37
CA ASP A 1 -6.73 1.30 -8.95
C ASP A 1 -7.60 2.08 -7.94
N ALA A 2 -7.95 1.52 -6.77
CA ALA A 2 -8.82 2.20 -5.79
C ALA A 2 -8.33 3.59 -5.33
N ILE A 3 -7.03 3.75 -5.03
CA ILE A 3 -6.43 5.06 -4.65
C ILE A 3 -6.70 6.11 -5.73
N GLY A 4 -6.41 5.76 -6.99
CA GLY A 4 -6.61 6.66 -8.13
C GLY A 4 -8.07 7.06 -8.30
N LYS A 5 -8.99 6.08 -8.27
CA LYS A 5 -10.44 6.33 -8.32
C LYS A 5 -10.90 7.29 -7.23
N SER A 6 -10.44 7.13 -5.99
CA SER A 6 -10.77 8.04 -4.88
C SER A 6 -10.26 9.46 -5.11
N ILE A 7 -9.02 9.61 -5.60
CA ILE A 7 -8.44 10.90 -5.94
C ILE A 7 -9.22 11.57 -7.08
N ASP A 8 -9.48 10.85 -8.16
CA ASP A 8 -10.19 11.36 -9.33
C ASP A 8 -11.63 11.78 -8.99
N ALA A 9 -12.32 11.00 -8.16
CA ALA A 9 -13.65 11.34 -7.69
C ALA A 9 -13.63 12.62 -6.85
N ALA A 10 -12.65 12.78 -5.94
CA ALA A 10 -12.52 13.98 -5.13
C ALA A 10 -12.20 15.22 -5.98
N LEU A 11 -11.32 15.11 -6.97
CA LEU A 11 -11.00 16.17 -7.92
C LEU A 11 -12.21 16.57 -8.76
N ASN A 12 -12.91 15.58 -9.34
CA ASN A 12 -14.09 15.81 -10.18
C ASN A 12 -15.24 16.47 -9.40
N VAL A 13 -15.52 15.97 -8.19
CA VAL A 13 -16.52 16.57 -7.29
C VAL A 13 -16.15 18.00 -6.93
N SER A 14 -14.87 18.32 -6.83
CA SER A 14 -14.38 19.66 -6.48
C SER A 14 -14.23 20.59 -7.69
N GLY A 15 -14.41 20.09 -8.92
CA GLY A 15 -14.18 20.86 -10.13
C GLY A 15 -12.70 21.23 -10.34
N LEU A 16 -11.79 20.45 -9.78
CA LEU A 16 -10.34 20.69 -9.80
C LEU A 16 -9.64 19.68 -10.72
N SER A 17 -8.51 20.08 -11.26
CA SER A 17 -7.52 19.18 -11.85
C SER A 17 -6.36 18.96 -10.89
N VAL A 18 -5.52 17.96 -11.18
CA VAL A 18 -4.28 17.72 -10.41
C VAL A 18 -3.35 18.94 -10.41
N MET A 19 -3.35 19.72 -11.50
CA MET A 19 -2.48 20.89 -11.62
C MET A 19 -2.85 22.02 -10.67
N ASP A 20 -4.13 22.10 -10.30
CA ASP A 20 -4.69 23.13 -9.40
C ASP A 20 -4.36 22.89 -7.91
N ILE A 21 -3.82 21.72 -7.57
CA ILE A 21 -3.47 21.38 -6.19
C ILE A 21 -2.05 21.87 -5.86
N ASP A 22 -1.90 22.70 -4.83
CA ASP A 22 -0.60 23.29 -4.47
C ASP A 22 0.19 22.45 -3.47
N CYS A 23 -0.52 21.72 -2.60
CA CYS A 23 0.09 20.90 -1.56
C CYS A 23 -0.76 19.66 -1.24
N TYR A 24 -0.09 18.57 -0.87
CA TYR A 24 -0.71 17.28 -0.59
C TYR A 24 -0.36 16.80 0.81
N ASP A 25 -1.25 15.97 1.38
CA ASP A 25 -0.91 15.07 2.48
C ASP A 25 -1.36 13.66 2.14
N PHE A 26 -0.39 12.82 1.74
CA PHE A 26 -0.61 11.41 1.50
C PHE A 26 -0.32 10.61 2.77
N TYR A 27 -1.32 9.85 3.22
CA TYR A 27 -1.17 8.96 4.36
C TYR A 27 0.02 7.99 4.16
N SER A 28 0.87 7.90 5.17
CA SER A 28 2.15 7.18 5.11
C SER A 28 2.43 6.45 6.42
N CYS A 29 1.88 5.26 6.60
CA CYS A 29 2.24 4.36 7.70
C CYS A 29 3.38 3.42 7.29
N VAL A 30 4.15 2.94 8.28
CA VAL A 30 5.30 2.04 8.08
C VAL A 30 4.93 0.75 7.34
N LEU A 31 3.69 0.30 7.47
CA LEU A 31 3.17 -0.94 6.86
C LEU A 31 2.57 -0.71 5.47
N SER A 32 2.53 0.53 4.98
CA SER A 32 2.10 0.84 3.61
C SER A 32 2.94 1.98 3.01
N PRO A 33 4.27 1.83 2.92
CA PRO A 33 5.10 2.81 2.22
C PRO A 33 4.68 3.00 0.75
N GLU A 34 3.95 2.05 0.17
CA GLU A 34 3.45 2.12 -1.20
C GLU A 34 2.30 3.12 -1.35
N THR A 35 1.54 3.45 -0.30
CA THR A 35 0.34 4.32 -0.44
C THR A 35 0.69 5.67 -1.04
N TRP A 36 1.71 6.35 -0.50
CA TRP A 36 2.10 7.67 -1.00
C TRP A 36 2.81 7.58 -2.35
N GLN A 37 3.53 6.48 -2.63
CA GLN A 37 4.18 6.25 -3.93
C GLN A 37 3.14 6.05 -5.04
N LEU A 38 2.13 5.21 -4.80
CA LEU A 38 1.01 4.97 -5.71
C LEU A 38 0.19 6.24 -5.93
N ALA A 39 -0.01 7.04 -4.87
CA ALA A 39 -0.68 8.33 -5.00
C ALA A 39 0.15 9.30 -5.85
N CYS A 40 1.47 9.41 -5.60
CA CYS A 40 2.38 10.23 -6.39
C CYS A 40 2.39 9.82 -7.87
N GLU A 41 2.49 8.52 -8.14
CA GLU A 41 2.43 7.98 -9.51
C GLU A 41 1.12 8.37 -10.21
N HIS A 42 -0.02 8.21 -9.53
CA HIS A 42 -1.33 8.57 -10.07
C HIS A 42 -1.48 10.06 -10.37
N VAL A 43 -0.97 10.93 -9.50
CA VAL A 43 -1.02 12.39 -9.69
C VAL A 43 0.16 12.95 -10.49
N GLY A 44 1.06 12.10 -10.99
CA GLY A 44 2.22 12.51 -11.79
C GLY A 44 3.28 13.30 -11.01
N LEU A 45 3.40 13.08 -9.69
CA LEU A 45 4.47 13.64 -8.86
C LEU A 45 5.66 12.68 -8.81
N SER A 46 6.88 13.24 -8.84
CA SER A 46 8.09 12.46 -8.61
C SER A 46 8.16 11.99 -7.15
N THR A 47 8.60 10.75 -6.92
CA THR A 47 8.80 10.20 -5.57
C THR A 47 10.13 10.61 -4.94
N THR A 48 11.03 11.25 -5.71
CA THR A 48 12.40 11.58 -5.30
C THR A 48 12.76 13.06 -5.41
N ALA A 49 12.02 13.81 -6.25
CA ALA A 49 12.21 15.24 -6.46
C ALA A 49 10.85 15.95 -6.35
N TRP A 50 10.48 16.36 -5.14
CA TRP A 50 9.16 16.92 -4.88
C TRP A 50 9.09 18.41 -5.25
N ASP A 51 8.38 18.72 -6.32
CA ASP A 51 8.05 20.10 -6.70
C ASP A 51 6.95 20.71 -5.81
N LYS A 52 6.08 19.85 -5.27
CA LYS A 52 4.98 20.20 -4.37
C LYS A 52 5.08 19.37 -3.09
N PRO A 53 4.73 19.92 -1.90
CA PRO A 53 4.76 19.15 -0.66
C PRO A 53 3.83 17.93 -0.74
N ILE A 54 4.34 16.72 -0.41
CA ILE A 54 3.55 15.48 -0.37
C ILE A 54 3.08 15.07 1.03
N THR A 55 3.57 15.78 2.05
CA THR A 55 3.14 15.68 3.45
C THR A 55 3.28 17.03 4.12
N LEU A 56 2.37 17.35 5.03
CA LEU A 56 2.39 18.57 5.84
C LEU A 56 2.95 18.34 7.25
N LEU A 57 2.93 17.08 7.70
CA LEU A 57 3.31 16.67 9.06
C LEU A 57 4.61 15.87 9.11
N GLY A 58 5.16 15.49 7.95
CA GLY A 58 6.36 14.64 7.84
C GLY A 58 6.07 13.14 7.81
N GLY A 59 4.79 12.76 7.62
CA GLY A 59 4.32 11.37 7.59
C GLY A 59 4.18 10.74 8.98
N LEU A 60 3.52 9.58 9.06
CA LEU A 60 3.23 8.93 10.35
C LEU A 60 4.51 8.51 11.10
N THR A 61 5.55 8.14 10.34
CA THR A 61 6.88 7.76 10.85
C THR A 61 7.54 8.89 11.64
N SER A 62 7.41 10.13 11.18
CA SER A 62 8.06 11.30 11.80
C SER A 62 7.13 12.03 12.76
N PHE A 63 5.83 12.09 12.46
CA PHE A 63 4.83 12.82 13.26
C PHE A 63 4.44 12.07 14.54
N GLY A 64 4.45 10.73 14.50
CA GLY A 64 4.17 9.88 15.65
C GLY A 64 2.68 9.59 15.92
N GLY A 65 2.39 8.31 16.14
CA GLY A 65 1.38 7.81 17.08
C GLY A 65 -0.11 7.96 16.74
N ALA A 66 -0.51 8.86 15.85
CA ALA A 66 -1.93 9.05 15.58
C ALA A 66 -2.49 8.04 14.56
N GLY A 67 -2.02 6.78 14.49
CA GLY A 67 -2.34 5.83 13.40
C GLY A 67 -3.73 6.03 12.75
N ASN A 68 -4.80 5.81 13.49
CA ASN A 68 -6.17 5.99 12.98
C ASN A 68 -6.63 7.47 12.87
N ASN A 69 -6.04 8.38 13.64
CA ASN A 69 -6.42 9.80 13.72
C ASN A 69 -5.47 10.76 12.97
N TYR A 70 -4.47 10.26 12.26
CA TYR A 70 -3.41 11.05 11.64
C TYR A 70 -3.99 12.01 10.61
N SER A 71 -4.93 11.52 9.78
CA SER A 71 -5.58 12.33 8.74
C SER A 71 -6.36 13.52 9.31
N MET A 72 -6.85 13.44 10.55
CA MET A 72 -7.48 14.58 11.21
C MET A 72 -6.47 15.69 11.54
N HIS A 73 -5.25 15.31 11.95
CA HIS A 73 -4.15 16.25 12.11
C HIS A 73 -3.73 16.86 10.77
N ALA A 74 -3.69 16.04 9.70
CA ALA A 74 -3.40 16.51 8.35
C ALA A 74 -4.43 17.54 7.87
N ILE A 75 -5.74 17.28 8.08
CA ILE A 75 -6.82 18.23 7.78
C ILE A 75 -6.64 19.55 8.54
N THR A 76 -6.27 19.47 9.82
CA THR A 76 -6.03 20.66 10.64
C THR A 76 -4.82 21.47 10.12
N ALA A 77 -3.72 20.80 9.79
CA ALA A 77 -2.52 21.44 9.24
C ALA A 77 -2.80 22.08 7.88
N MET A 78 -3.48 21.36 6.98
CA MET A 78 -3.90 21.84 5.66
C MET A 78 -4.77 23.10 5.81
N THR A 79 -5.77 23.06 6.69
CA THR A 79 -6.64 24.22 6.94
C THR A 79 -5.86 25.45 7.41
N ARG A 80 -4.85 25.28 8.28
CA ARG A 80 -4.01 26.40 8.75
C ARG A 80 -3.15 26.99 7.62
N ILE A 81 -2.58 26.15 6.77
CA ILE A 81 -1.75 26.55 5.63
C ILE A 81 -2.57 27.29 4.57
N LEU A 82 -3.77 26.80 4.26
CA LEU A 82 -4.68 27.45 3.32
C LEU A 82 -5.15 28.81 3.85
N ARG A 83 -5.44 28.91 5.14
CA ARG A 83 -5.83 30.19 5.78
C ARG A 83 -4.69 31.19 5.86
N SER A 84 -3.43 30.75 5.92
CA SER A 84 -2.27 31.65 5.86
C SER A 84 -1.95 32.12 4.44
N ARG A 85 -2.68 31.66 3.41
CA ARG A 85 -2.48 31.99 1.99
C ARG A 85 -1.11 31.59 1.43
N LYS A 86 -0.40 30.67 2.11
CA LYS A 86 0.83 30.07 1.58
C LYS A 86 0.54 29.18 0.36
N HIS A 87 -0.61 28.50 0.39
CA HIS A 87 -1.17 27.69 -0.68
C HIS A 87 -2.68 28.00 -0.80
N HIS A 88 -3.27 27.73 -1.97
CA HIS A 88 -4.68 28.03 -2.26
C HIS A 88 -5.55 26.78 -2.24
N THR A 89 -5.01 25.65 -2.68
CA THR A 89 -5.74 24.39 -2.77
C THR A 89 -4.88 23.23 -2.32
N GLY A 90 -5.45 22.30 -1.56
CA GLY A 90 -4.74 21.12 -1.11
C GLY A 90 -5.57 19.85 -1.17
N LEU A 91 -4.89 18.72 -1.29
CA LEU A 91 -5.50 17.39 -1.37
C LEU A 91 -4.96 16.49 -0.25
N ILE A 92 -5.86 15.79 0.44
CA ILE A 92 -5.49 14.83 1.48
C ILE A 92 -6.02 13.47 1.05
N LEU A 93 -5.15 12.46 1.10
CA LEU A 93 -5.51 11.05 0.95
C LEU A 93 -5.33 10.36 2.29
N ALA A 94 -6.42 9.89 2.86
CA ALA A 94 -6.45 9.04 4.05
C ALA A 94 -6.58 7.58 3.65
N ASN A 95 -5.75 6.72 4.25
CA ASN A 95 -5.75 5.28 4.03
C ASN A 95 -6.08 4.54 5.34
N GLY A 96 -6.85 3.44 5.24
CA GLY A 96 -7.21 2.58 6.36
C GLY A 96 -7.03 1.09 6.04
N GLY A 97 -6.71 0.31 7.07
CA GLY A 97 -6.47 -1.14 6.93
C GLY A 97 -5.20 -1.47 6.15
N MET A 98 -5.20 -2.61 5.47
CA MET A 98 -4.10 -3.03 4.57
C MET A 98 -4.41 -2.55 3.14
N LEU A 99 -4.44 -1.22 2.95
CA LEU A 99 -4.88 -0.55 1.71
C LEU A 99 -6.36 -0.75 1.35
N THR A 100 -7.18 -1.20 2.30
CA THR A 100 -8.59 -1.58 2.08
C THR A 100 -9.52 -0.38 1.93
N TYR A 101 -9.25 0.72 2.62
CA TYR A 101 -10.12 1.91 2.62
C TYR A 101 -9.36 3.14 2.17
N GLN A 102 -9.94 3.88 1.22
CA GLN A 102 -9.35 5.10 0.66
C GLN A 102 -10.36 6.24 0.75
N HIS A 103 -9.95 7.35 1.36
CA HIS A 103 -10.75 8.58 1.43
C HIS A 103 -9.91 9.75 0.96
N ALA A 104 -10.45 10.53 0.01
CA ALA A 104 -9.78 11.71 -0.50
C ALA A 104 -10.65 12.95 -0.25
N ILE A 105 -10.01 14.07 0.10
CA ILE A 105 -10.66 15.37 0.29
C ILE A 105 -9.81 16.48 -0.32
N CYS A 106 -10.47 17.37 -1.06
CA CYS A 106 -9.87 18.63 -1.52
C CYS A 106 -10.34 19.77 -0.61
N LEU A 107 -9.42 20.65 -0.22
CA LEU A 107 -9.67 21.84 0.57
C LEU A 107 -9.16 23.06 -0.18
N SER A 108 -9.89 24.18 -0.13
CA SER A 108 -9.48 25.43 -0.76
C SER A 108 -9.63 26.63 0.18
N ALA A 109 -8.78 27.63 -0.02
CA ALA A 109 -8.86 28.94 0.62
C ALA A 109 -9.84 29.90 -0.10
N MET A 110 -10.40 29.49 -1.25
CA MET A 110 -11.39 30.24 -2.01
C MET A 110 -12.77 29.59 -1.89
N PRO A 111 -13.85 30.39 -1.92
CA PRO A 111 -15.19 29.83 -2.06
C PRO A 111 -15.29 29.12 -3.40
N ARG A 112 -16.16 28.11 -3.45
CA ARG A 112 -16.47 27.39 -4.68
C ARG A 112 -17.10 28.36 -5.68
N GLY A 113 -16.53 28.43 -6.89
CA GLY A 113 -16.96 29.36 -7.93
C GLY A 113 -17.84 28.74 -9.03
N ASP A 114 -18.10 27.43 -8.96
CA ASP A 114 -19.05 26.75 -9.83
C ASP A 114 -20.45 26.71 -9.17
N ASP A 115 -21.50 26.51 -9.98
CA ASP A 115 -22.87 26.33 -9.49
C ASP A 115 -23.15 24.89 -9.04
N ARG A 116 -22.11 24.08 -8.79
CA ARG A 116 -22.28 22.66 -8.44
C ARG A 116 -22.54 22.51 -6.95
N HIS A 117 -23.54 21.69 -6.62
CA HIS A 117 -23.82 21.34 -5.24
C HIS A 117 -22.79 20.33 -4.68
N TYR A 118 -22.59 20.37 -3.36
CA TYR A 118 -21.88 19.30 -2.67
C TYR A 118 -22.66 17.98 -2.79
N PRO A 119 -21.95 16.86 -2.98
CA PRO A 119 -22.60 15.56 -3.10
C PRO A 119 -23.31 15.22 -1.78
N GLN A 120 -24.53 14.69 -1.89
CA GLN A 120 -25.34 14.26 -0.74
C GLN A 120 -25.00 12.84 -0.27
N SER A 121 -24.19 12.13 -1.05
CA SER A 121 -23.72 10.76 -0.80
C SER A 121 -22.31 10.58 -1.34
N ASN A 122 -21.66 9.47 -1.00
CA ASN A 122 -20.35 9.16 -1.56
C ASN A 122 -20.45 8.99 -3.09
N PRO A 123 -19.54 9.60 -3.87
CA PRO A 123 -19.58 9.54 -5.34
C PRO A 123 -19.13 8.19 -5.90
N LEU A 124 -18.49 7.35 -5.08
CA LEU A 124 -18.04 6.01 -5.42
C LEU A 124 -18.82 4.97 -4.62
N SER A 125 -18.93 3.77 -5.17
CA SER A 125 -19.45 2.60 -4.46
C SER A 125 -18.59 2.26 -3.24
N ALA A 126 -19.21 1.65 -2.23
CA ALA A 126 -18.50 1.21 -1.02
C ALA A 126 -17.53 0.04 -1.30
N SER A 127 -17.79 -0.73 -2.35
CA SER A 127 -16.93 -1.80 -2.84
C SER A 127 -16.46 -1.47 -4.25
N VAL A 128 -15.22 -1.83 -4.57
CA VAL A 128 -14.71 -1.85 -5.93
C VAL A 128 -14.98 -3.26 -6.48
N ASP A 129 -15.28 -3.40 -7.78
CA ASP A 129 -15.29 -4.72 -8.43
C ASP A 129 -13.88 -5.31 -8.32
N GLU A 130 -13.70 -6.22 -7.37
CA GLU A 130 -12.42 -6.80 -7.04
C GLU A 130 -12.22 -8.07 -7.88
N TYR A 131 -11.08 -8.14 -8.56
CA TYR A 131 -10.62 -9.41 -9.12
C TYR A 131 -10.07 -10.25 -7.98
N ASP A 132 -10.85 -11.24 -7.53
CA ASP A 132 -10.38 -12.25 -6.60
C ASP A 132 -9.48 -13.25 -7.33
N PRO A 133 -8.16 -13.25 -7.06
CA PRO A 133 -7.28 -14.21 -7.68
C PRO A 133 -7.61 -15.61 -7.13
N PRO A 134 -7.69 -16.64 -7.99
CA PRO A 134 -7.93 -18.01 -7.55
C PRO A 134 -6.97 -18.41 -6.42
N PHE A 135 -7.54 -18.89 -5.31
CA PHE A 135 -6.81 -19.26 -4.11
C PHE A 135 -6.94 -20.76 -3.80
N VAL A 136 -5.97 -21.30 -3.07
CA VAL A 136 -6.02 -22.67 -2.52
C VAL A 136 -5.47 -22.67 -1.10
N ASP A 137 -6.26 -23.22 -0.16
CA ASP A 137 -5.88 -23.30 1.25
C ASP A 137 -4.73 -24.29 1.49
N SER A 138 -4.82 -25.47 0.87
CA SER A 138 -3.82 -26.55 0.98
C SER A 138 -3.09 -26.72 -0.34
N ALA A 139 -1.90 -26.13 -0.43
CA ALA A 139 -1.10 -26.10 -1.64
C ALA A 139 -0.06 -27.23 -1.63
N GLN A 140 0.03 -27.95 -2.75
CA GLN A 140 1.02 -29.00 -2.93
C GLN A 140 1.61 -28.98 -4.34
N GLY A 141 2.93 -29.08 -4.43
CA GLY A 141 3.64 -29.20 -5.70
C GLY A 141 4.60 -28.05 -5.99
N PRO A 142 5.12 -28.01 -7.24
CA PRO A 142 6.00 -26.93 -7.70
C PRO A 142 5.29 -25.57 -7.68
N ALA A 143 5.99 -24.56 -7.17
CA ALA A 143 5.48 -23.21 -7.04
C ALA A 143 6.55 -22.15 -7.31
N ALA A 144 6.12 -20.92 -7.59
CA ALA A 144 6.95 -19.73 -7.63
C ALA A 144 6.53 -18.74 -6.55
N ILE A 145 7.48 -18.01 -6.00
CA ILE A 145 7.23 -16.92 -5.04
C ILE A 145 6.69 -15.70 -5.81
N GLU A 146 5.52 -15.19 -5.40
CA GLU A 146 4.97 -13.94 -5.92
C GLU A 146 5.38 -12.74 -5.06
N THR A 147 5.32 -12.90 -3.74
CA THR A 147 5.89 -11.94 -2.77
C THR A 147 6.17 -12.66 -1.45
N TYR A 148 6.98 -12.05 -0.59
CA TYR A 148 7.32 -12.60 0.71
C TYR A 148 7.70 -11.49 1.69
N THR A 149 7.69 -11.82 2.97
CA THR A 149 8.29 -11.02 4.03
C THR A 149 8.94 -11.93 5.06
N VAL A 150 9.86 -11.38 5.85
CA VAL A 150 10.54 -12.10 6.92
C VAL A 150 10.37 -11.32 8.21
N GLU A 151 9.79 -11.98 9.20
CA GLU A 151 9.80 -11.49 10.57
C GLU A 151 11.16 -11.78 11.19
N PHE A 152 11.75 -10.74 11.80
CA PHE A 152 13.02 -10.84 12.51
C PHE A 152 12.80 -10.75 14.02
N SER A 153 13.53 -11.58 14.76
CA SER A 153 13.64 -11.53 16.21
C SER A 153 14.29 -10.22 16.68
N ARG A 154 14.18 -9.92 17.98
CA ARG A 154 14.76 -8.71 18.60
C ARG A 154 16.28 -8.61 18.45
N ASP A 155 16.96 -9.75 18.34
CA ASP A 155 18.41 -9.84 18.11
C ASP A 155 18.79 -9.71 16.63
N GLY A 156 17.81 -9.51 15.73
CA GLY A 156 18.01 -9.38 14.30
C GLY A 156 18.15 -10.71 13.56
N THR A 157 17.90 -11.85 14.21
CA THR A 157 17.88 -13.15 13.54
C THR A 157 16.55 -13.37 12.79
N PRO A 158 16.56 -13.96 11.58
CA PRO A 158 15.33 -14.35 10.91
C PRO A 158 14.54 -15.34 11.78
N ALA A 159 13.26 -15.08 11.99
CA ALA A 159 12.38 -15.93 12.80
C ALA A 159 11.34 -16.67 11.95
N THR A 160 10.61 -15.92 11.12
CA THR A 160 9.51 -16.47 10.33
C THR A 160 9.48 -15.88 8.92
N GLY A 161 9.67 -16.72 7.90
CA GLY A 161 9.34 -16.38 6.52
C GLY A 161 7.85 -16.57 6.24
N LEU A 162 7.21 -15.57 5.64
CA LEU A 162 5.83 -15.56 5.17
C LEU A 162 5.83 -15.35 3.65
N ILE A 163 5.17 -16.23 2.91
CA ILE A 163 5.27 -16.32 1.46
C ILE A 163 3.86 -16.31 0.86
N VAL A 164 3.67 -15.47 -0.15
CA VAL A 164 2.58 -15.60 -1.12
C VAL A 164 3.16 -16.25 -2.37
N GLY A 165 2.71 -17.46 -2.68
CA GLY A 165 3.21 -18.22 -3.82
C GLY A 165 2.11 -18.50 -4.85
N ARG A 166 2.52 -18.91 -6.05
CA ARG A 166 1.64 -19.43 -7.10
C ARG A 166 2.05 -20.83 -7.52
N LEU A 167 1.09 -21.74 -7.58
CA LEU A 167 1.31 -23.09 -8.10
C LEU A 167 1.58 -23.02 -9.61
N LEU A 168 2.64 -23.68 -10.09
CA LEU A 168 3.05 -23.60 -11.50
C LEU A 168 2.03 -24.23 -12.46
N ARG A 169 1.27 -25.24 -12.00
CA ARG A 169 0.30 -25.94 -12.84
C ARG A 169 -1.04 -25.23 -12.94
N SER A 170 -1.52 -24.63 -11.84
CA SER A 170 -2.87 -24.07 -11.75
C SER A 170 -2.91 -22.55 -11.72
N GLY A 171 -1.77 -21.89 -11.48
CA GLY A 171 -1.68 -20.44 -11.28
C GLY A 171 -2.33 -19.93 -10.00
N LYS A 172 -2.94 -20.81 -9.19
CA LYS A 172 -3.63 -20.46 -7.94
C LYS A 172 -2.63 -19.93 -6.91
N ARG A 173 -3.02 -18.88 -6.20
CA ARG A 173 -2.29 -18.33 -5.06
C ARG A 173 -2.45 -19.20 -3.82
N PHE A 174 -1.44 -19.19 -2.96
CA PHE A 174 -1.47 -19.79 -1.64
C PHE A 174 -0.62 -18.96 -0.66
N LEU A 175 -0.87 -19.13 0.63
CA LEU A 175 -0.01 -18.63 1.71
C LEU A 175 0.83 -19.78 2.25
N ALA A 176 2.11 -19.54 2.53
CA ALA A 176 2.99 -20.52 3.14
C ALA A 176 3.99 -19.89 4.11
N ASN A 177 4.44 -20.68 5.08
CA ASN A 177 5.64 -20.41 5.85
C ASN A 177 6.86 -21.04 5.17
N HIS A 178 8.06 -20.63 5.58
CA HIS A 178 9.27 -21.38 5.25
C HIS A 178 9.19 -22.82 5.78
N GLY A 179 9.60 -23.81 4.98
CA GLY A 179 9.61 -25.21 5.40
C GLY A 179 10.92 -25.66 6.04
N ASP A 180 12.01 -24.92 5.85
CA ASP A 180 13.33 -25.20 6.41
C ASP A 180 14.15 -23.93 6.65
N GLU A 181 15.21 -24.05 7.44
CA GLU A 181 16.13 -22.94 7.74
C GLU A 181 16.84 -22.40 6.50
N HIS A 182 17.17 -23.28 5.53
CA HIS A 182 17.80 -22.86 4.28
C HIS A 182 16.94 -21.84 3.54
N THR A 183 15.64 -22.09 3.50
CA THR A 183 14.65 -21.22 2.88
C THR A 183 14.48 -19.94 3.65
N LEU A 184 14.40 -20.01 4.98
CA LEU A 184 14.35 -18.82 5.82
C LEU A 184 15.55 -17.89 5.60
N PHE A 185 16.78 -18.44 5.63
CA PHE A 185 17.99 -17.66 5.42
C PHE A 185 18.07 -17.07 4.01
N LYS A 186 17.62 -17.82 3.00
CA LYS A 186 17.59 -17.33 1.62
C LYS A 186 16.56 -16.22 1.41
N LEU A 187 15.39 -16.29 2.05
CA LEU A 187 14.42 -15.19 2.07
C LEU A 187 14.97 -13.97 2.81
N ALA A 188 15.78 -14.17 3.85
CA ALA A 188 16.37 -13.07 4.62
C ALA A 188 17.62 -12.45 3.96
N ASP A 189 18.17 -13.05 2.89
CA ASP A 189 19.38 -12.55 2.23
C ASP A 189 19.09 -11.28 1.42
N LYS A 190 19.61 -10.16 1.92
CA LYS A 190 19.48 -8.83 1.29
C LYS A 190 20.17 -8.69 -0.05
N ARG A 191 20.98 -9.67 -0.48
CA ARG A 191 21.69 -9.66 -1.76
C ARG A 191 20.93 -10.42 -2.86
N THR A 192 19.89 -11.17 -2.51
CA THR A 192 19.16 -12.00 -3.46
C THR A 192 17.69 -11.67 -3.46
N GLU A 193 17.14 -11.38 -4.64
CA GLU A 193 15.70 -11.26 -4.82
C GLU A 193 15.08 -12.66 -4.95
N SER A 194 14.16 -13.00 -4.06
CA SER A 194 13.44 -14.28 -4.05
C SER A 194 12.12 -14.25 -4.81
N VAL A 195 11.58 -13.06 -5.15
CA VAL A 195 10.41 -12.93 -6.04
C VAL A 195 10.71 -13.58 -7.39
N GLY A 196 9.78 -14.40 -7.88
CA GLY A 196 9.89 -15.15 -9.12
C GLY A 196 10.73 -16.43 -9.03
N GLN A 197 11.38 -16.70 -7.89
CA GLN A 197 12.14 -17.93 -7.72
C GLN A 197 11.22 -19.14 -7.47
N PHE A 198 11.70 -20.31 -7.90
CA PHE A 198 10.95 -21.56 -7.86
C PHE A 198 11.31 -22.41 -6.63
N GLY A 199 10.33 -23.18 -6.16
CA GLY A 199 10.49 -24.16 -5.10
C GLY A 199 9.33 -25.15 -5.08
N HIS A 200 9.16 -25.82 -3.95
CA HIS A 200 8.08 -26.77 -3.72
C HIS A 200 7.30 -26.35 -2.48
N VAL A 201 5.97 -26.43 -2.56
CA VAL A 201 5.09 -26.26 -1.41
C VAL A 201 4.48 -27.61 -1.03
N SER A 202 4.41 -27.88 0.27
CA SER A 202 3.74 -29.04 0.86
C SER A 202 2.91 -28.61 2.07
N VAL A 203 2.01 -29.47 2.51
CA VAL A 203 1.22 -29.23 3.73
C VAL A 203 1.96 -29.88 4.91
N GLY A 204 2.29 -29.08 5.91
CA GLY A 204 2.90 -29.53 7.16
C GLY A 204 1.92 -30.28 8.05
N GLU A 205 2.42 -30.90 9.11
CA GLU A 205 1.61 -31.67 10.06
C GLU A 205 0.51 -30.82 10.73
N ASP A 206 0.81 -29.54 10.95
CA ASP A 206 -0.09 -28.53 11.51
C ASP A 206 -1.04 -27.88 10.49
N GLN A 207 -1.16 -28.47 9.29
CA GLN A 207 -1.97 -28.01 8.17
C GLN A 207 -1.53 -26.68 7.53
N ARG A 208 -0.40 -26.09 7.95
CA ARG A 208 0.16 -24.92 7.27
C ARG A 208 0.90 -25.35 6.01
N ASN A 209 0.82 -24.55 4.96
CA ASN A 209 1.68 -24.78 3.80
C ASN A 209 3.11 -24.38 4.14
N LEU A 210 4.07 -25.22 3.74
CA LEU A 210 5.50 -25.05 3.91
C LEU A 210 6.15 -24.97 2.54
N PHE A 211 6.87 -23.90 2.28
CA PHE A 211 7.62 -23.70 1.04
C PHE A 211 9.11 -23.92 1.29
N CYS A 212 9.71 -24.75 0.44
CA CYS A 212 11.14 -25.03 0.42
C CYS A 212 11.70 -24.64 -0.94
N PHE A 213 12.85 -23.94 -0.96
CA PHE A 213 13.62 -23.87 -2.19
C PHE A 213 14.13 -25.26 -2.55
N ALA A 214 14.16 -25.59 -3.84
CA ALA A 214 14.82 -26.81 -4.27
C ALA A 214 16.29 -26.75 -3.85
N GLU A 215 16.77 -27.77 -3.14
CA GLU A 215 18.21 -27.91 -2.94
C GLU A 215 18.86 -27.89 -4.33
N ARG A 216 19.89 -27.05 -4.49
CA ARG A 216 20.81 -27.22 -5.62
C ARG A 216 21.45 -28.58 -5.41
N ASN A 217 20.85 -29.63 -5.98
CA ASN A 217 21.54 -30.89 -6.19
C ASN A 217 22.83 -30.52 -6.91
N ARG A 218 23.94 -30.66 -6.19
CA ARG A 218 25.28 -30.65 -6.75
C ARG A 218 25.28 -31.72 -7.83
N LEU A 219 25.26 -31.27 -9.09
CA LEU A 219 25.76 -32.05 -10.21
C LEU A 219 27.27 -32.23 -10.04
#